data_AF-A0A930W1I6-F1
#
_entry.id   AF-A0A930W1I6-F1
#
_cell.length_a   1.000
_cell.length_b   1.000
_cell.length_c   1.000
_cell.angle_alpha   90.00
_cell.angle_beta   90.00
_cell.angle_gamma   90.00
#
_symmetry.space_group_name_H-M   'P 1'
#
loop_
_entity.id
_entity.type
_entity.pdbx_description
1 polymer ?
#
loop_
_entity_poly.entity_id
_entity_poly.type
_entity_poly.pdbx_seq_one_letter_code
_entity_poly.pdbx_strand_id
1 'polypeptide(L)'
;MITDGFTYVAVLILLAGGLVTLEKGTGWALFRYLPAVVLVYLISMLLCTFGTWDMAATKPAYGTLKNSLTYAMVFTMLLRCDIRKVLKLGPRMLLGFFSASLTIMIGFVVAYLVMKGLIGVDSWMALGALCGSWLGGSGNMVAVQAALGVSEADMGYALVVDSIDYSIWVMFLLWLITLAARFNVWNKADTTQLDAVSRSLEEDAKLNTGKITFQSIIL
;
A
#
# COMPACT_ATOMS: atom_id res chain seq x y z
N MET A 1 -25.96 9.47 8.48
CA MET A 1 -25.32 8.15 8.60
C MET A 1 -25.84 7.26 7.48
N ILE A 2 -24.97 6.81 6.59
CA ILE A 2 -25.27 5.97 5.42
C ILE A 2 -25.34 4.52 5.90
N THR A 3 -26.48 3.87 5.67
CA THR A 3 -26.73 2.48 6.04
C THR A 3 -26.82 1.55 4.83
N ASP A 4 -27.10 2.10 3.65
CA ASP A 4 -27.26 1.35 2.42
C ASP A 4 -25.91 1.08 1.72
N GLY A 5 -25.70 -0.17 1.32
CA GLY A 5 -24.48 -0.62 0.66
C GLY A 5 -24.27 0.02 -0.71
N PHE A 6 -25.33 0.22 -1.49
CA PHE A 6 -25.21 0.88 -2.80
C PHE A 6 -24.74 2.33 -2.64
N THR A 7 -25.38 3.08 -1.74
CA THR A 7 -25.03 4.47 -1.42
C THR A 7 -23.59 4.57 -0.89
N TYR A 8 -23.17 3.64 -0.03
CA TYR A 8 -21.79 3.54 0.45
C TYR A 8 -20.80 3.44 -0.71
N VAL A 9 -21.02 2.51 -1.64
CA VAL A 9 -20.14 2.32 -2.81
C VAL A 9 -20.19 3.52 -3.76
N ALA A 10 -21.37 4.09 -3.99
CA ALA A 10 -21.53 5.26 -4.86
C ALA A 10 -20.72 6.46 -4.36
N VAL A 11 -20.76 6.75 -3.05
CA VAL A 11 -19.97 7.86 -2.47
C VAL A 11 -18.47 7.60 -2.64
N LEU A 12 -18.00 6.37 -2.41
CA LEU A 12 -16.59 6.03 -2.59
C LEU A 12 -16.12 6.20 -4.04
N ILE A 13 -16.91 5.73 -5.01
CA ILE A 13 -16.60 5.86 -6.44
C ILE A 13 -16.62 7.34 -6.86
N LEU A 14 -17.60 8.12 -6.42
CA LEU A 14 -17.68 9.54 -6.73
C LEU A 14 -16.52 10.33 -6.11
N LEU A 15 -16.13 10.01 -4.87
CA LEU A 15 -14.98 10.61 -4.21
C LEU A 15 -13.69 10.32 -4.99
N ALA A 16 -13.43 9.04 -5.31
CA ALA A 16 -12.24 8.64 -6.05
C ALA A 16 -12.21 9.23 -7.47
N GLY A 17 -13.31 9.11 -8.21
CA GLY A 17 -13.43 9.64 -9.56
C GLY A 17 -13.30 11.17 -9.59
N GLY A 18 -13.94 11.86 -8.64
CA GLY A 18 -13.86 13.31 -8.52
C GLY A 18 -12.45 13.80 -8.26
N LEU A 19 -11.75 13.21 -7.29
CA LEU A 19 -10.37 13.58 -6.95
C LEU A 19 -9.38 13.28 -8.07
N VAL A 20 -9.48 12.13 -8.72
CA VAL A 20 -8.60 11.77 -9.85
C VAL A 20 -8.85 12.68 -11.05
N THR A 21 -10.11 13.05 -11.30
CA THR A 21 -10.45 14.01 -12.37
C THR A 21 -9.90 15.39 -12.05
N LEU A 22 -10.00 15.82 -10.80
CA LEU A 22 -9.48 17.10 -10.34
C LEU A 22 -7.95 17.16 -10.44
N GLU A 23 -7.26 16.09 -10.03
CA GLU A 23 -5.80 15.96 -10.14
C GLU A 23 -5.32 16.09 -11.58
N LYS A 24 -5.97 15.37 -12.52
CA LYS A 24 -5.60 15.39 -13.94
C LYS A 24 -5.99 16.68 -14.66
N GLY A 25 -7.10 17.31 -14.25
CA GLY A 25 -7.68 18.46 -14.96
C GLY A 25 -7.16 19.82 -14.52
N THR A 26 -6.71 19.98 -13.26
CA THR A 26 -6.43 21.31 -12.68
C THR A 26 -4.96 21.69 -12.64
N GLY A 27 -4.05 20.71 -12.61
CA GLY A 27 -2.61 20.98 -12.47
C GLY A 27 -2.24 21.72 -11.18
N TRP A 28 -3.08 21.69 -10.15
CA TRP A 28 -2.82 22.40 -8.89
C TRP A 28 -1.54 21.89 -8.22
N ALA A 29 -0.74 22.82 -7.69
CA ALA A 29 0.48 22.50 -6.96
C ALA A 29 0.23 21.61 -5.72
N LEU A 30 -1.01 21.61 -5.19
CA LEU A 30 -1.43 20.71 -4.11
C LEU A 30 -1.20 19.23 -4.49
N PHE A 31 -1.60 18.81 -5.69
CA PHE A 31 -1.47 17.42 -6.15
C PHE A 31 -0.02 16.98 -6.36
N ARG A 32 0.94 17.93 -6.37
CA ARG A 32 2.36 17.61 -6.37
C ARG A 32 2.82 17.03 -5.03
N TYR A 33 2.16 17.42 -3.94
CA TYR A 33 2.50 16.98 -2.58
C TYR A 33 1.47 16.01 -2.00
N LEU A 34 0.20 16.15 -2.39
CA LEU A 34 -0.93 15.36 -1.92
C LEU A 34 -1.63 14.69 -3.12
N PRO A 35 -1.15 13.51 -3.57
CA PRO A 35 -1.77 12.78 -4.66
C PRO A 35 -3.24 12.44 -4.37
N ALA A 36 -4.07 12.32 -5.40
CA ALA A 36 -5.50 12.03 -5.23
C ALA A 36 -5.76 10.77 -4.39
N VAL A 37 -4.91 9.73 -4.53
CA VAL A 37 -5.03 8.49 -3.75
C VAL A 37 -4.91 8.71 -2.24
N VAL A 38 -4.02 9.61 -1.81
CA VAL A 38 -3.84 9.96 -0.40
C VAL A 38 -5.06 10.73 0.10
N LEU A 39 -5.56 11.66 -0.71
CA LEU A 39 -6.77 12.43 -0.39
C LEU A 39 -8.02 11.56 -0.26
N VAL A 40 -8.20 10.56 -1.13
CA VAL A 40 -9.31 9.59 -1.02
C VAL A 40 -9.27 8.92 0.35
N TYR A 41 -8.08 8.50 0.79
CA TYR A 41 -7.90 7.82 2.07
C TYR A 41 -8.18 8.74 3.26
N LEU A 42 -7.56 9.92 3.29
CA LEU A 42 -7.76 10.92 4.35
C LEU A 42 -9.21 11.36 4.48
N ILE A 43 -9.86 11.68 3.35
CA ILE A 43 -11.28 12.10 3.36
C ILE A 43 -12.17 10.95 3.82
N SER A 44 -11.92 9.71 3.38
CA SER A 44 -12.69 8.55 3.81
C SER A 44 -12.56 8.29 5.32
N MET A 45 -11.37 8.49 5.89
CA MET A 45 -11.14 8.42 7.34
C MET A 45 -11.87 9.54 8.08
N LEU A 46 -11.81 10.78 7.60
CA LEU A 46 -12.56 11.89 8.22
C LEU A 46 -14.06 11.65 8.18
N LEU A 47 -14.60 11.17 7.05
CA LEU A 47 -16.02 10.79 6.93
C LEU A 47 -16.39 9.70 7.94
N CYS A 48 -15.50 8.73 8.18
CA CYS A 48 -15.65 7.72 9.23
C CYS A 48 -15.68 8.37 10.63
N THR A 49 -14.74 9.25 10.96
CA THR A 49 -14.69 9.97 12.23
C THR A 49 -15.95 10.81 12.48
N PHE A 50 -16.53 11.41 11.43
CA PHE A 50 -17.77 12.19 11.52
C PHE A 50 -19.05 11.33 11.54
N GLY A 51 -18.94 10.00 11.56
CA GLY A 51 -20.12 9.11 11.60
C GLY A 51 -20.92 9.10 10.30
N THR A 52 -20.25 9.37 9.16
CA THR A 52 -20.91 9.36 7.84
C THR A 52 -21.39 7.95 7.50
N TRP A 53 -20.66 6.91 7.93
CA TRP A 53 -20.95 5.50 7.65
C TRP A 53 -21.52 4.78 8.87
N ASP A 54 -22.59 4.01 8.68
CA ASP A 54 -22.96 2.97 9.63
C ASP A 54 -22.05 1.75 9.40
N MET A 55 -21.14 1.49 10.32
CA MET A 55 -20.15 0.41 10.17
C MET A 55 -20.78 -0.98 10.15
N ALA A 56 -21.87 -1.20 10.87
CA ALA A 56 -22.53 -2.50 10.90
C ALA A 56 -23.27 -2.77 9.59
N ALA A 57 -24.01 -1.77 9.10
CA ALA A 57 -24.80 -1.90 7.89
C ALA A 57 -23.94 -1.94 6.62
N THR A 58 -22.81 -1.22 6.60
CA THR A 58 -21.93 -1.15 5.42
C THR A 58 -20.86 -2.25 5.36
N LYS A 59 -20.58 -2.95 6.46
CA LYS A 59 -19.57 -4.03 6.53
C LYS A 59 -19.71 -5.11 5.44
N PRO A 60 -20.90 -5.63 5.10
CA PRO A 60 -21.04 -6.63 4.04
C PRO A 60 -20.66 -6.09 2.66
N ALA A 61 -21.07 -4.86 2.36
CA ALA A 61 -20.74 -4.18 1.10
C ALA A 61 -19.23 -3.91 1.00
N TYR A 62 -18.63 -3.38 2.08
CA TYR A 62 -17.19 -3.19 2.18
C TYR A 62 -16.41 -4.49 1.98
N GLY A 63 -16.78 -5.56 2.69
CA GLY A 63 -16.08 -6.85 2.63
C GLY A 63 -16.11 -7.46 1.23
N THR A 64 -17.29 -7.47 0.60
CA THR A 64 -17.47 -7.99 -0.76
C THR A 64 -16.69 -7.15 -1.77
N LEU A 65 -16.87 -5.84 -1.75
CA LEU A 65 -16.19 -4.93 -2.68
C LEU A 65 -14.67 -5.03 -2.54
N LYS A 66 -14.14 -4.95 -1.31
CA LYS A 66 -12.70 -5.04 -1.03
C LYS A 66 -12.12 -6.32 -1.59
N ASN A 67 -12.69 -7.48 -1.26
CA ASN A 67 -12.13 -8.77 -1.66
C ASN A 67 -12.22 -8.97 -3.17
N SER A 68 -13.39 -8.73 -3.77
CA SER A 68 -13.59 -8.88 -5.22
C SER A 68 -12.69 -7.95 -6.02
N LEU A 69 -12.59 -6.67 -5.64
CA LEU A 69 -11.70 -5.73 -6.32
C LEU A 69 -10.23 -6.10 -6.13
N THR A 70 -9.81 -6.50 -4.92
CA THR A 70 -8.41 -6.87 -4.67
C THR A 70 -8.01 -8.05 -5.55
N TYR A 71 -8.84 -9.10 -5.62
CA TYR A 71 -8.55 -10.25 -6.46
C TYR A 71 -8.55 -9.91 -7.95
N ALA A 72 -9.50 -9.08 -8.42
CA ALA A 72 -9.52 -8.61 -9.80
C ALA A 72 -8.29 -7.75 -10.16
N MET A 73 -7.86 -6.86 -9.25
CA MET A 73 -6.67 -6.03 -9.43
C MET A 73 -5.40 -6.88 -9.49
N VAL A 74 -5.22 -7.81 -8.56
CA VAL A 74 -4.05 -8.72 -8.58
C VAL A 74 -4.04 -9.53 -9.88
N PHE A 75 -5.17 -10.11 -10.26
CA PHE A 75 -5.28 -10.86 -11.52
C PHE A 75 -4.91 -10.01 -12.73
N THR A 76 -5.49 -8.81 -12.86
CA THR A 76 -5.20 -7.91 -13.99
C THR A 76 -3.77 -7.38 -14.01
N MET A 77 -3.15 -7.15 -12.84
CA MET A 77 -1.73 -6.81 -12.75
C MET A 77 -0.84 -7.97 -13.18
N LEU A 78 -1.18 -9.20 -12.79
CA LEU A 78 -0.45 -10.40 -13.23
C LEU A 78 -0.57 -10.62 -14.74
N LEU A 79 -1.73 -10.35 -15.35
CA LEU A 79 -1.90 -10.42 -16.80
C LEU A 79 -0.99 -9.45 -17.58
N ARG A 80 -0.63 -8.32 -16.98
CA ARG A 80 0.28 -7.32 -17.57
C ARG A 80 1.74 -7.55 -17.20
N CYS A 81 2.01 -8.45 -16.25
CA CYS A 81 3.32 -8.69 -15.71
C CYS A 81 4.01 -9.78 -16.53
N ASP A 82 5.05 -9.41 -17.28
CA ASP A 82 5.92 -10.37 -17.95
C ASP A 82 6.83 -11.05 -16.90
N ILE A 83 6.42 -12.23 -16.45
CA ILE A 83 7.15 -13.03 -15.45
C ILE A 83 8.59 -13.27 -15.90
N ARG A 84 8.88 -13.40 -17.21
CA ARG A 84 10.25 -13.62 -17.70
C ARG A 84 11.12 -12.39 -17.48
N LYS A 85 10.58 -11.18 -17.66
CA LYS A 85 11.27 -9.92 -17.33
C LYS A 85 11.49 -9.76 -15.83
N VAL A 86 10.51 -10.15 -15.01
CA VAL A 86 10.66 -10.16 -13.55
C VAL A 86 11.77 -11.12 -13.13
N LEU A 87 11.86 -12.31 -13.73
CA LEU A 87 12.93 -13.27 -13.45
C LEU A 87 14.31 -12.75 -13.87
N LYS A 88 14.40 -11.89 -14.91
CA LYS A 88 15.67 -11.24 -15.31
C LYS A 88 16.19 -10.23 -14.28
N LEU A 89 15.33 -9.66 -13.43
CA LEU A 89 15.77 -8.87 -12.27
C LEU A 89 16.54 -9.73 -11.26
N GLY A 90 16.30 -11.05 -11.30
CA GLY A 90 17.14 -12.07 -10.70
C GLY A 90 17.35 -11.90 -9.19
N PRO A 91 18.52 -12.33 -8.66
CA PRO A 91 18.79 -12.30 -7.24
C PRO A 91 18.91 -10.88 -6.66
N ARG A 92 19.20 -9.86 -7.49
CA ARG A 92 19.36 -8.47 -7.01
C ARG A 92 18.05 -7.90 -6.46
N MET A 93 16.91 -8.19 -7.10
CA MET A 93 15.60 -7.75 -6.61
C MET A 93 15.19 -8.50 -5.34
N LEU A 94 15.43 -9.81 -5.27
CA LEU A 94 15.16 -10.60 -4.06
C LEU A 94 16.01 -10.13 -2.88
N LEU A 95 17.29 -9.84 -3.10
CA LEU A 95 18.16 -9.26 -2.07
C LEU A 95 17.63 -7.90 -1.59
N GLY A 96 17.17 -7.04 -2.49
CA GLY A 96 16.51 -5.78 -2.11
C GLY A 96 15.27 -6.01 -1.25
N PHE A 97 14.41 -6.96 -1.65
CA PHE A 97 13.21 -7.31 -0.89
C PHE A 97 13.53 -7.85 0.51
N PHE A 98 14.44 -8.83 0.61
CA PHE A 98 14.82 -9.40 1.91
C PHE A 98 15.58 -8.40 2.79
N SER A 99 16.42 -7.55 2.20
CA SER A 99 17.09 -6.48 2.93
C SER A 99 16.07 -5.49 3.50
N ALA A 100 15.11 -5.02 2.69
CA ALA A 100 14.04 -4.15 3.15
C ALA A 100 13.21 -4.82 4.26
N SER A 101 12.81 -6.08 4.06
CA SER A 101 12.06 -6.86 5.04
C SER A 101 12.80 -6.98 6.37
N LEU A 102 14.09 -7.28 6.34
CA LEU A 102 14.92 -7.38 7.53
C LEU A 102 15.06 -6.03 8.24
N THR A 103 15.26 -4.94 7.50
CA THR A 103 15.33 -3.60 8.10
C THR A 103 14.01 -3.19 8.75
N ILE A 104 12.86 -3.56 8.18
CA ILE A 104 11.55 -3.33 8.79
C ILE A 104 11.44 -4.11 10.10
N MET A 105 11.77 -5.41 10.10
CA MET A 105 11.74 -6.24 11.32
C MET A 105 12.64 -5.66 12.42
N ILE A 106 13.86 -5.28 12.07
CA ILE A 106 14.80 -4.63 13.01
C ILE A 106 14.21 -3.30 13.51
N GLY A 107 13.59 -2.51 12.63
CA GLY A 107 12.92 -1.26 12.99
C GLY A 107 11.84 -1.45 14.07
N PHE A 108 10.96 -2.44 13.89
CA PHE A 108 9.93 -2.78 14.89
C PHE A 108 10.54 -3.24 16.22
N VAL A 109 11.58 -4.08 16.18
CA VAL A 109 12.27 -4.54 17.40
C VAL A 109 12.91 -3.38 18.13
N VAL A 110 13.64 -2.51 17.42
CA VAL A 110 14.28 -1.32 18.01
C VAL A 110 13.23 -0.36 18.57
N ALA A 111 12.15 -0.11 17.85
CA ALA A 111 11.05 0.74 18.31
C ALA A 111 10.45 0.21 19.61
N TYR A 112 10.18 -1.10 19.70
CA TYR A 112 9.72 -1.72 20.95
C TYR A 112 10.76 -1.55 22.07
N LEU A 113 12.03 -1.87 21.83
CA LEU A 113 13.07 -1.78 22.87
C LEU A 113 13.22 -0.38 23.44
N VAL A 114 13.10 0.65 22.60
CA VAL A 114 13.16 2.06 23.00
C VAL A 114 11.88 2.48 23.74
N MET A 115 10.71 2.02 23.28
CA MET A 115 9.43 2.54 23.74
C MET A 115 8.71 1.68 24.78
N LYS A 116 9.16 0.45 25.08
CA LYS A 116 8.46 -0.52 25.95
C LYS A 116 8.02 0.03 27.31
N GLY A 117 8.75 1.01 27.87
CA GLY A 117 8.37 1.67 29.13
C GLY A 117 7.15 2.59 29.02
N LEU A 118 6.83 3.06 27.81
CA LEU A 118 5.71 3.95 27.50
C LEU A 118 4.50 3.20 26.95
N ILE A 119 4.71 2.21 26.08
CA ILE A 119 3.64 1.50 25.36
C ILE A 119 3.20 0.18 26.03
N GLY A 120 3.86 -0.22 27.11
CA GLY A 120 3.53 -1.43 27.87
C GLY A 120 4.35 -2.65 27.45
N VAL A 121 4.51 -3.58 28.39
CA VAL A 121 5.41 -4.75 28.24
C VAL A 121 4.92 -5.74 27.19
N ASP A 122 3.61 -5.89 26.99
CA ASP A 122 3.05 -6.84 26.03
C ASP A 122 2.81 -6.24 24.62
N SER A 123 3.13 -4.96 24.44
CA SER A 123 2.94 -4.23 23.17
C SER A 123 3.74 -4.81 22.00
N TRP A 124 4.79 -5.60 22.27
CA TRP A 124 5.55 -6.29 21.23
C TRP A 124 4.68 -7.24 20.41
N MET A 125 3.58 -7.76 20.96
CA MET A 125 2.68 -8.65 20.23
C MET A 125 1.89 -7.88 19.16
N ALA A 126 1.33 -6.72 19.53
CA ALA A 126 0.66 -5.83 18.61
C ALA A 126 1.63 -5.24 17.56
N LEU A 127 2.85 -4.88 17.98
CA LEU A 127 3.92 -4.47 17.06
C LEU A 127 4.37 -5.62 16.14
N GLY A 128 4.35 -6.85 16.61
CA GLY A 128 4.61 -8.04 15.78
C GLY A 128 3.54 -8.23 14.72
N ALA A 129 2.26 -8.06 15.08
CA ALA A 129 1.16 -8.08 14.13
C ALA A 129 1.28 -6.95 13.09
N LEU A 130 1.60 -5.73 13.52
CA LEU A 130 1.92 -4.61 12.63
C LEU A 130 3.09 -4.93 11.70
N CYS A 131 4.20 -5.44 12.20
CA CYS A 131 5.31 -5.88 11.35
C CYS A 131 4.84 -6.91 10.31
N GLY A 132 3.91 -7.80 10.67
CA GLY A 132 3.25 -8.71 9.74
C GLY A 132 2.50 -7.99 8.62
N SER A 133 1.80 -6.89 8.90
CA SER A 133 1.08 -6.08 7.91
C SER A 133 2.04 -5.47 6.88
N TRP A 134 3.19 -4.96 7.31
CA TRP A 134 4.18 -4.31 6.44
C TRP A 134 4.99 -5.30 5.58
N LEU A 135 5.11 -6.55 6.03
CA LEU A 135 5.81 -7.61 5.27
C LEU A 135 4.90 -8.37 4.31
N GLY A 136 3.62 -8.54 4.66
CA GLY A 136 2.72 -9.45 3.95
C GLY A 136 1.25 -9.02 3.88
N GLY A 137 0.95 -7.79 4.27
CA GLY A 137 -0.39 -7.20 4.21
C GLY A 137 -1.34 -7.65 5.32
N SER A 138 -2.61 -7.24 5.19
CA SER A 138 -3.65 -7.48 6.20
C SER A 138 -3.88 -8.96 6.54
N GLY A 139 -3.69 -9.87 5.58
CA GLY A 139 -3.79 -11.31 5.84
C GLY A 139 -2.70 -11.82 6.79
N ASN A 140 -1.45 -11.38 6.59
CA ASN A 140 -0.33 -11.75 7.45
C ASN A 140 -0.48 -11.14 8.85
N MET A 141 -0.96 -9.91 8.95
CA MET A 141 -1.27 -9.26 10.23
C MET A 141 -2.30 -10.06 11.04
N VAL A 142 -3.40 -10.51 10.43
CA VAL A 142 -4.43 -11.31 11.10
C VAL A 142 -3.87 -12.67 11.53
N ALA A 143 -3.00 -13.29 10.73
CA ALA A 143 -2.34 -14.53 11.11
C ALA A 143 -1.44 -14.35 12.34
N VAL A 144 -0.65 -13.28 12.39
CA VAL A 144 0.22 -12.97 13.53
C VAL A 144 -0.61 -12.59 14.77
N GLN A 145 -1.69 -11.82 14.61
CA GLN A 145 -2.65 -11.53 15.68
C GLN A 145 -3.14 -12.83 16.34
N ALA A 146 -3.57 -13.79 15.52
CA ALA A 146 -4.08 -15.07 16.00
C ALA A 146 -2.98 -15.92 16.66
N ALA A 147 -1.77 -15.91 16.11
CA ALA A 147 -0.64 -16.68 16.65
C ALA A 147 -0.15 -16.15 18.00
N LEU A 148 -0.16 -14.83 18.19
CA LEU A 148 0.31 -14.18 19.41
C LEU A 148 -0.81 -13.93 20.44
N GLY A 149 -2.07 -14.17 20.09
CA GLY A 149 -3.21 -13.93 20.99
C GLY A 149 -3.45 -12.45 21.27
N VAL A 150 -3.18 -11.56 20.31
CA VAL A 150 -3.37 -10.11 20.48
C VAL A 150 -4.85 -9.79 20.63
N SER A 151 -5.20 -9.01 21.65
CA SER A 151 -6.59 -8.61 21.90
C SER A 151 -7.15 -7.77 20.74
N GLU A 152 -8.47 -7.80 20.54
CA GLU A 152 -9.11 -6.97 19.51
C GLU A 152 -8.92 -5.46 19.79
N ALA A 153 -8.83 -5.07 21.06
CA ALA A 153 -8.58 -3.68 21.44
C ALA A 153 -7.17 -3.23 21.03
N ASP A 154 -6.15 -4.04 21.33
CA ASP A 154 -4.76 -3.74 20.97
C ASP A 154 -4.57 -3.74 19.44
N MET A 155 -5.28 -4.63 18.74
CA MET A 155 -5.32 -4.62 17.29
C MET A 155 -6.06 -3.41 16.72
N GLY A 156 -7.10 -2.94 17.39
CA GLY A 156 -7.77 -1.68 17.07
C GLY A 156 -6.79 -0.51 17.12
N TYR A 157 -6.01 -0.40 18.20
CA TYR A 157 -4.97 0.62 18.32
C TYR A 157 -3.89 0.49 17.25
N ALA A 158 -3.41 -0.74 17.00
CA ALA A 158 -2.45 -1.02 15.95
C ALA A 158 -2.96 -0.56 14.57
N LEU A 159 -4.18 -0.95 14.18
CA LEU A 159 -4.79 -0.58 12.90
C LEU A 159 -4.94 0.93 12.71
N VAL A 160 -5.28 1.65 13.78
CA VAL A 160 -5.39 3.12 13.73
C VAL A 160 -4.00 3.74 13.50
N VAL A 161 -2.98 3.27 14.22
CA VAL A 161 -1.60 3.72 14.03
C VAL A 161 -1.10 3.40 12.62
N ASP A 162 -1.32 2.18 12.14
CA ASP A 162 -0.97 1.73 10.78
C ASP A 162 -1.57 2.63 9.70
N SER A 163 -2.85 2.96 9.85
CA SER A 163 -3.61 3.80 8.93
C SER A 163 -3.05 5.24 8.86
N ILE A 164 -2.74 5.81 10.03
CA ILE A 164 -2.18 7.16 10.14
C ILE A 164 -0.75 7.18 9.59
N ASP A 165 0.07 6.21 9.99
CA ASP A 165 1.45 6.09 9.54
C ASP A 165 1.50 5.93 8.03
N TYR A 166 0.73 5.01 7.44
CA TYR A 166 0.64 4.83 5.99
C TYR A 166 0.33 6.14 5.25
N SER A 167 -0.64 6.91 5.75
CA SER A 167 -1.04 8.18 5.13
C SER A 167 0.11 9.18 5.04
N ILE A 168 0.91 9.28 6.10
CA ILE A 168 2.04 10.22 6.19
C ILE A 168 3.27 9.65 5.48
N TRP A 169 3.54 8.38 5.71
CA TRP A 169 4.72 7.67 5.24
C TRP A 169 4.75 7.53 3.73
N VAL A 170 3.62 7.25 3.07
CA VAL A 170 3.57 7.18 1.60
C VAL A 170 3.98 8.51 0.97
N MET A 171 3.55 9.64 1.51
CA MET A 171 3.95 10.95 1.01
C MET A 171 5.46 11.17 1.15
N PHE A 172 6.01 10.78 2.30
CA PHE A 172 7.44 10.83 2.56
C PHE A 172 8.25 9.92 1.61
N LEU A 173 7.77 8.71 1.35
CA LEU A 173 8.39 7.78 0.40
C LEU A 173 8.36 8.33 -1.03
N LEU A 174 7.23 8.89 -1.48
CA LEU A 174 7.11 9.51 -2.80
C LEU A 174 8.08 10.69 -2.96
N TRP A 175 8.28 11.48 -1.90
CA TRP A 175 9.30 12.52 -1.89
C TRP A 175 10.73 11.94 -1.94
N LEU A 176 11.03 10.89 -1.16
CA LEU A 176 12.33 10.21 -1.15
C LEU A 176 12.73 9.66 -2.53
N ILE A 177 11.77 9.18 -3.33
CA ILE A 177 12.04 8.70 -4.70
C ILE A 177 12.72 9.78 -5.54
N THR A 178 12.37 11.07 -5.35
CA THR A 178 13.00 12.17 -6.10
C THR A 178 14.48 12.35 -5.78
N LEU A 179 14.95 11.81 -4.64
CA LEU A 179 16.33 11.86 -4.18
C LEU A 179 17.14 10.62 -4.59
N ALA A 180 16.50 9.60 -5.18
CA ALA A 180 17.12 8.32 -5.49
C ALA A 180 18.41 8.46 -6.33
N ALA A 181 18.40 9.29 -7.37
CA ALA A 181 19.59 9.51 -8.21
C ALA A 181 20.79 10.05 -7.41
N ARG A 182 20.55 11.00 -6.50
CA ARG A 182 21.61 11.56 -5.63
C ARG A 182 22.12 10.52 -4.66
N PHE A 183 21.22 9.74 -4.07
CA PHE A 183 21.55 8.67 -3.13
C PHE A 183 22.39 7.57 -3.80
N ASN A 184 22.07 7.20 -5.04
CA ASN A 184 22.82 6.19 -5.80
C ASN A 184 24.25 6.65 -6.08
N VAL A 185 24.45 7.91 -6.47
CA VAL A 185 25.79 8.48 -6.67
C VAL A 185 26.58 8.51 -5.35
N TRP A 186 25.94 8.92 -4.26
CA TRP A 186 26.58 8.99 -2.94
C TRP A 186 27.06 7.62 -2.45
N ASN A 187 26.25 6.57 -2.59
CA ASN A 187 26.61 5.20 -2.20
C ASN A 187 27.39 4.42 -3.27
N LYS A 188 27.71 5.05 -4.43
CA LYS A 188 28.37 4.41 -5.56
C LYS A 188 27.63 3.14 -6.04
N ALA A 189 26.30 3.16 -5.98
CA ALA A 189 25.47 2.04 -6.39
C ALA A 189 25.46 1.92 -7.93
N ASP A 190 25.78 0.75 -8.46
CA ASP A 190 25.61 0.45 -9.89
C ASP A 190 24.16 0.06 -10.19
N THR A 191 23.40 1.00 -10.75
CA THR A 191 22.00 0.81 -11.14
C THR A 191 21.81 0.43 -12.60
N THR A 192 22.88 0.23 -13.38
CA THR A 192 22.81 0.08 -14.85
C THR A 192 21.82 -0.99 -15.29
N GLN A 193 21.84 -2.17 -14.66
CA GLN A 193 20.93 -3.27 -14.99
C GLN A 193 19.49 -2.99 -14.54
N LEU A 194 19.31 -2.36 -13.38
CA LEU A 194 17.99 -2.02 -12.87
C LEU A 194 17.34 -0.96 -13.75
N ASP A 195 18.08 0.08 -14.12
CA ASP A 195 17.61 1.17 -14.98
C ASP A 195 17.30 0.69 -16.40
N ALA A 196 18.03 -0.31 -16.91
CA ALA A 196 17.75 -0.92 -18.20
C ALA A 196 16.44 -1.72 -18.18
N VAL A 197 16.21 -2.52 -17.12
CA VAL A 197 14.95 -3.26 -16.98
C VAL A 197 13.78 -2.31 -16.71
N SER A 198 13.94 -1.30 -15.86
CA SER A 198 12.91 -0.29 -15.62
C SER A 198 12.55 0.46 -16.90
N ARG A 199 13.54 0.87 -17.72
CA ARG A 199 13.26 1.48 -19.04
C ARG A 199 12.52 0.56 -19.99
N SER A 200 12.92 -0.71 -20.08
CA SER A 200 12.18 -1.71 -20.88
C SER A 200 10.73 -1.81 -20.41
N LEU A 201 10.49 -1.89 -19.09
CA LEU A 201 9.14 -1.99 -18.54
C LEU A 201 8.32 -0.72 -18.80
N GLU A 202 8.92 0.47 -18.72
CA GLU A 202 8.25 1.74 -19.05
C GLU A 202 7.91 1.84 -20.55
N GLU A 203 8.82 1.42 -21.42
CA GLU A 203 8.58 1.35 -22.86
C GLU A 203 7.47 0.36 -23.19
N ASP A 204 7.51 -0.83 -22.59
CA ASP A 204 6.45 -1.83 -22.71
C ASP A 204 5.11 -1.30 -22.20
N ALA A 205 5.09 -0.57 -21.07
CA ALA A 205 3.87 0.03 -20.52
C ALA A 205 3.30 1.12 -21.45
N LYS A 206 4.16 1.91 -22.11
CA LYS A 206 3.76 2.91 -23.12
C LYS A 206 3.27 2.26 -24.42
N LEU A 207 3.84 1.12 -24.80
CA LEU A 207 3.46 0.34 -25.98
C LEU A 207 2.23 -0.56 -25.74
N ASN A 208 1.94 -0.91 -24.47
CA ASN A 208 0.75 -1.68 -24.04
C ASN A 208 -0.54 -0.84 -24.02
N THR A 209 -0.78 -0.06 -25.07
CA THR A 209 -2.08 0.55 -25.37
C THR A 209 -2.93 -0.32 -26.32
N GLY A 210 -2.41 -1.47 -26.76
CA GLY A 210 -3.11 -2.42 -27.63
C GLY A 210 -4.20 -3.23 -26.93
N LYS A 211 -5.14 -3.81 -27.71
CA LYS A 211 -6.15 -4.74 -27.19
C LYS A 211 -5.49 -5.94 -26.53
N ILE A 212 -5.79 -6.17 -25.25
CA ILE A 212 -5.35 -7.35 -24.51
C ILE A 212 -5.93 -8.59 -25.19
N THR A 213 -5.07 -9.48 -25.67
CA THR A 213 -5.47 -10.78 -26.26
C THR A 213 -4.97 -11.92 -25.38
N PHE A 214 -5.58 -13.09 -25.49
CA PHE A 214 -5.18 -14.27 -24.69
C PHE A 214 -3.71 -14.68 -24.95
N GLN A 215 -3.20 -14.41 -26.16
CA GLN A 215 -1.78 -14.65 -26.51
C GLN A 215 -0.81 -13.73 -25.74
N SER A 216 -1.26 -12.54 -25.34
CA SER A 216 -0.47 -11.58 -24.55
C SER A 216 -0.15 -12.06 -23.12
N ILE A 217 -0.77 -13.16 -22.68
CA ILE A 217 -0.55 -13.77 -21.35
C ILE A 217 0.61 -14.78 -21.38
N ILE A 218 0.91 -15.34 -22.56
CA ILE A 218 1.85 -16.46 -22.73
C ILE A 218 3.17 -16.01 -23.39
N LEU A 219 3.13 -14.90 -24.13
CA LEU A 219 4.29 -14.29 -24.82
C LEU A 219 4.95 -13.22 -23.96
#